data_AF-A0A7J6X316-F1
#
_entry.id   AF-A0A7J6X316-F1
#
_cell.length_a   1.000
_cell.length_b   1.000
_cell.length_c   1.000
_cell.angle_alpha   90.00
_cell.angle_beta   90.00
_cell.angle_gamma   90.00
#
_symmetry.space_group_name_H-M   'P 1'
#
loop_
_entity.id
_entity.type
_entity.pdbx_description
1 polymer ?
#
loop_
_entity_poly.entity_id
_entity_poly.type
_entity_poly.pdbx_seq_one_letter_code
_entity_poly.pdbx_strand_id
1 'polypeptide(L)'
;MDLTPFKLDIDDLVNEFTESNSTTLADMKRIWQSRKFTFIYEARPTNNMAFFMQSLFAHSIYYMLSTTSFSQRLAGLYCLYCLYETQPFRPPFKIYISLGELKRLRSLVLEAKENNIRVVLALVRKMLGEHVFLFGSVEINDNSVTERVNEIMNLQSARMRVAYEKLLANTPIERFLQMDLGMELDLEGVKKMSKAYSTAKEQAINGTFYHYSLFL
;
A
#
# COMPACT_ATOMS: atom_id res chain seq x y z
N MET A 1 2.89 -10.55 -12.28
CA MET A 1 4.13 -10.95 -11.62
C MET A 1 4.09 -10.36 -10.23
N ASP A 2 4.20 -11.16 -9.19
CA ASP A 2 4.38 -10.63 -7.84
C ASP A 2 5.81 -10.10 -7.71
N LEU A 3 5.94 -8.80 -7.41
CA LEU A 3 7.24 -8.14 -7.26
C LEU A 3 7.69 -8.03 -5.81
N THR A 4 6.83 -8.46 -4.87
CA THR A 4 7.05 -8.33 -3.44
C THR A 4 8.37 -8.96 -2.98
N PRO A 5 8.75 -10.18 -3.42
CA PRO A 5 10.01 -10.79 -3.01
C PRO A 5 11.24 -9.95 -3.38
N PHE A 6 11.30 -9.43 -4.61
CA PHE A 6 12.43 -8.60 -5.07
C PHE A 6 12.54 -7.28 -4.32
N LYS A 7 11.39 -6.71 -3.92
CA LYS A 7 11.36 -5.50 -3.10
C LYS A 7 11.94 -5.79 -1.72
N LEU A 8 11.52 -6.90 -1.09
CA LEU A 8 12.06 -7.33 0.20
C LEU A 8 13.57 -7.58 0.14
N ASP A 9 14.06 -8.22 -0.93
CA ASP A 9 15.51 -8.43 -1.11
C ASP A 9 16.27 -7.09 -1.16
N ILE A 10 15.74 -6.10 -1.88
CA ILE A 10 16.32 -4.75 -1.94
C ILE A 10 16.19 -4.04 -0.59
N ASP A 11 15.05 -4.17 0.09
CA ASP A 11 14.81 -3.57 1.41
C ASP A 11 15.85 -4.09 2.41
N ASP A 12 16.06 -5.41 2.46
CA ASP A 12 17.06 -6.04 3.32
C ASP A 12 18.49 -5.60 3.00
N LEU A 13 18.83 -5.49 1.70
CA LEU A 13 20.14 -5.00 1.26
C LEU A 13 20.38 -3.55 1.72
N VAL A 14 19.37 -2.69 1.55
CA VAL A 14 19.45 -1.27 1.92
C VAL A 14 19.47 -1.09 3.44
N ASN A 15 18.68 -1.88 4.16
CA ASN A 15 18.64 -1.87 5.63
C ASN A 15 19.97 -2.30 6.21
N GLU A 16 20.58 -3.40 5.75
CA GLU A 16 21.91 -3.83 6.22
C GLU A 16 22.98 -2.76 5.97
N PHE A 17 22.97 -2.12 4.80
CA PHE A 17 23.88 -1.01 4.52
C PHE A 17 23.66 0.16 5.49
N THR A 18 22.40 0.50 5.76
CA THR A 18 22.05 1.62 6.65
C THR A 18 22.43 1.32 8.11
N GLU A 19 22.20 0.09 8.58
CA GLU A 19 22.56 -0.38 9.92
C GLU A 19 24.08 -0.37 10.16
N SER A 20 24.87 -0.62 9.10
CA SER A 20 26.33 -0.52 9.16
C SER A 20 26.84 0.92 9.35
N ASN A 21 25.97 1.93 9.32
CA ASN A 21 26.30 3.37 9.31
C ASN A 21 27.35 3.74 8.24
N SER A 22 27.41 2.97 7.16
CA SER A 22 28.33 3.23 6.07
C SER A 22 27.79 4.31 5.13
N THR A 23 28.73 4.95 4.44
CA THR A 23 28.46 5.90 3.36
C THR A 23 29.25 5.57 2.09
N THR A 24 30.00 4.46 2.08
CA THR A 24 30.94 4.14 1.01
C THR A 24 30.36 3.15 0.00
N LEU A 25 30.67 3.37 -1.28
CA LEU A 25 30.33 2.42 -2.34
C LEU A 25 31.04 1.06 -2.14
N ALA A 26 32.22 1.06 -1.52
CA ALA A 26 32.98 -0.16 -1.27
C ALA A 26 32.25 -1.08 -0.29
N ASP A 27 31.66 -0.54 0.77
CA ASP A 27 30.87 -1.31 1.72
C ASP A 27 29.59 -1.84 1.08
N MET A 28 28.90 -1.04 0.25
CA MET A 28 27.75 -1.53 -0.51
C MET A 28 28.14 -2.71 -1.41
N LYS A 29 29.27 -2.61 -2.13
CA LYS A 29 29.76 -3.71 -2.97
C LYS A 29 30.11 -4.96 -2.14
N ARG A 30 30.64 -4.78 -0.93
CA ARG A 30 30.92 -5.90 -0.02
C ARG A 30 29.62 -6.61 0.41
N ILE A 31 28.60 -5.85 0.80
CA ILE A 31 27.29 -6.40 1.18
C ILE A 31 26.61 -7.07 -0.03
N TRP A 32 26.68 -6.44 -1.21
CA TRP A 32 26.17 -7.00 -2.45
C TRP A 32 26.78 -8.38 -2.73
N GLN A 33 28.10 -8.51 -2.56
CA GLN A 33 28.82 -9.76 -2.77
C GLN A 33 28.52 -10.81 -1.69
N SER A 34 28.46 -10.41 -0.41
CA SER A 34 28.16 -11.34 0.69
C SER A 34 26.78 -11.98 0.54
N ARG A 35 25.78 -11.20 0.10
CA ARG A 35 24.43 -11.69 -0.21
C ARG A 35 24.31 -12.43 -1.53
N LYS A 36 25.37 -12.45 -2.34
CA LYS A 36 25.35 -12.93 -3.73
C LYS A 36 24.20 -12.28 -4.52
N PHE A 37 23.99 -10.98 -4.31
CA PHE A 37 22.77 -10.30 -4.73
C PHE A 37 22.54 -10.30 -6.25
N THR A 38 23.58 -10.53 -7.05
CA THR A 38 23.46 -10.72 -8.51
C THR A 38 22.49 -11.87 -8.89
N PHE A 39 22.24 -12.84 -8.00
CA PHE A 39 21.23 -13.88 -8.24
C PHE A 39 19.79 -13.35 -8.32
N ILE A 40 19.54 -12.08 -7.99
CA ILE A 40 18.24 -11.42 -8.18
C ILE A 40 17.73 -11.55 -9.62
N TYR A 41 18.63 -11.63 -10.61
CA TYR A 41 18.26 -11.78 -12.01
C TYR A 41 17.90 -13.22 -12.42
N GLU A 42 18.25 -14.23 -11.64
CA GLU A 42 17.91 -15.63 -11.98
C GLU A 42 16.41 -15.90 -11.82
N ALA A 43 15.74 -15.14 -10.94
CA ALA A 43 14.29 -15.19 -10.77
C ALA A 43 13.52 -14.29 -11.77
N ARG A 44 14.18 -13.85 -12.86
CA ARG A 44 13.55 -13.02 -13.89
C ARG A 44 12.38 -13.76 -14.59
N PRO A 45 11.31 -13.04 -14.97
CA PRO A 45 10.19 -13.64 -15.69
C PRO A 45 10.57 -13.95 -17.14
N THR A 46 9.93 -14.93 -17.77
CA THR A 46 10.15 -15.23 -19.19
C THR A 46 9.57 -14.16 -20.11
N ASN A 47 8.52 -13.47 -19.69
CA ASN A 47 7.90 -12.35 -20.38
C ASN A 47 8.07 -11.04 -19.59
N ASN A 48 7.94 -9.90 -20.28
CA ASN A 48 7.94 -8.58 -19.64
C ASN A 48 9.22 -8.24 -18.84
N MET A 49 10.39 -8.62 -19.36
CA MET A 49 11.70 -8.32 -18.79
C MET A 49 11.93 -6.84 -18.51
N ALA A 50 11.45 -5.97 -19.40
CA ALA A 50 11.57 -4.52 -19.24
C ALA A 50 10.87 -4.05 -17.97
N PHE A 51 9.64 -4.52 -17.71
CA PHE A 51 8.90 -4.19 -16.50
C PHE A 51 9.61 -4.72 -15.25
N PHE A 52 10.15 -5.94 -15.29
CA PHE A 52 10.93 -6.49 -14.19
C PHE A 52 12.15 -5.61 -13.87
N MET A 53 12.97 -5.30 -14.88
CA MET A 53 14.17 -4.48 -14.71
C MET A 53 13.84 -3.07 -14.22
N GLN A 54 12.84 -2.42 -14.82
CA GLN A 54 12.41 -1.09 -14.36
C GLN A 54 11.82 -1.14 -12.95
N SER A 55 11.22 -2.26 -12.52
CA SER A 55 10.73 -2.40 -11.15
C SER A 55 11.86 -2.45 -10.13
N LEU A 56 12.96 -3.16 -10.42
CA LEU A 56 14.16 -3.18 -9.57
C LEU A 56 14.78 -1.77 -9.46
N PHE A 57 14.90 -1.09 -10.61
CA PHE A 57 15.42 0.27 -10.65
C PHE A 57 14.52 1.24 -9.89
N ALA A 58 13.21 1.20 -10.12
CA ALA A 58 12.24 2.08 -9.47
C ALA A 58 12.26 1.93 -7.95
N HIS A 59 12.41 0.70 -7.44
CA HIS A 59 12.49 0.47 -6.00
C HIS A 59 13.79 1.01 -5.38
N SER A 60 14.90 0.93 -6.10
CA SER A 60 16.16 1.56 -5.67
C SER A 60 16.11 3.09 -5.75
N ILE A 61 15.45 3.63 -6.78
CA ILE A 61 15.18 5.06 -6.93
C ILE A 61 14.31 5.55 -5.78
N TYR A 62 13.28 4.80 -5.37
CA TYR A 62 12.44 5.16 -4.22
C TYR A 62 13.29 5.44 -2.97
N TYR A 63 14.24 4.56 -2.63
CA TYR A 63 15.16 4.80 -1.52
C TYR A 63 16.06 6.02 -1.73
N MET A 64 16.64 6.18 -2.93
CA MET A 64 17.48 7.32 -3.29
C MET A 64 16.76 8.67 -3.11
N LEU A 65 15.45 8.69 -3.33
CA LEU A 65 14.61 9.90 -3.34
C LEU A 65 13.80 10.12 -2.06
N SER A 66 13.83 9.15 -1.15
CA SER A 66 13.10 9.18 0.11
C SER A 66 13.59 10.33 1.00
N THR A 67 12.75 10.79 1.93
CA THR A 67 13.12 11.85 2.90
C THR A 67 13.80 11.28 4.15
N THR A 68 14.33 10.06 4.07
CA THR A 68 14.93 9.34 5.19
C THR A 68 16.40 9.70 5.37
N SER A 69 17.14 8.88 6.13
CA SER A 69 18.54 9.14 6.46
C SER A 69 19.41 9.28 5.21
N PHE A 70 20.44 10.10 5.31
CA PHE A 70 21.40 10.31 4.22
C PHE A 70 22.09 8.99 3.79
N SER A 71 22.43 8.13 4.74
CA SER A 71 22.99 6.78 4.46
C SER A 71 22.01 5.91 3.65
N GLN A 72 20.72 5.92 3.97
CA GLN A 72 19.72 5.14 3.23
C GLN A 72 19.52 5.67 1.80
N ARG A 73 19.54 6.99 1.60
CA ARG A 73 19.52 7.57 0.25
C ARG A 73 20.76 7.21 -0.57
N LEU A 74 21.94 7.19 0.05
CA LEU A 74 23.16 6.69 -0.59
C LEU A 74 23.05 5.21 -0.95
N ALA A 75 22.48 4.40 -0.05
CA ALA A 75 22.22 2.98 -0.29
C ALA A 75 21.36 2.78 -1.55
N GLY A 76 20.28 3.55 -1.69
CA GLY A 76 19.43 3.53 -2.89
C GLY A 76 20.21 3.83 -4.18
N LEU A 77 21.06 4.86 -4.16
CA LEU A 77 21.92 5.21 -5.31
C LEU A 77 22.93 4.10 -5.64
N TYR A 78 23.60 3.55 -4.62
CA TYR A 78 24.61 2.51 -4.82
C TYR A 78 23.98 1.19 -5.27
N CYS A 79 22.82 0.83 -4.73
CA CYS A 79 22.02 -0.31 -5.17
C CYS A 79 21.62 -0.15 -6.65
N LEU A 80 21.09 1.02 -7.03
CA LEU A 80 20.74 1.34 -8.41
C LEU A 80 21.93 1.19 -9.37
N TYR A 81 23.10 1.68 -8.96
CA TYR A 81 24.34 1.53 -9.73
C TYR A 81 24.76 0.05 -9.88
N CYS A 82 24.77 -0.71 -8.78
CA CYS A 82 25.09 -2.13 -8.81
C CYS A 82 24.11 -2.93 -9.68
N LEU A 83 22.82 -2.62 -9.61
CA LEU A 83 21.79 -3.23 -10.45
C LEU A 83 22.03 -2.94 -11.94
N TYR A 84 22.54 -1.76 -12.30
CA TYR A 84 22.83 -1.46 -13.69
C TYR A 84 24.08 -2.19 -14.20
N GLU A 85 25.16 -2.21 -13.40
CA GLU A 85 26.46 -2.78 -13.81
C GLU A 85 26.45 -4.31 -13.86
N THR A 86 25.66 -4.96 -13.00
CA THR A 86 25.66 -6.43 -12.87
C THR A 86 24.57 -7.13 -13.69
N GLN A 87 23.75 -6.36 -14.41
CA GLN A 87 22.66 -6.93 -15.20
C GLN A 87 23.17 -7.88 -16.30
N PRO A 88 22.49 -9.02 -16.55
CA PRO A 88 22.95 -10.03 -17.51
C PRO A 88 22.58 -9.70 -18.97
N PHE A 89 22.20 -8.46 -19.28
CA PHE A 89 21.63 -8.09 -20.58
C PHE A 89 22.62 -7.34 -21.47
N ARG A 90 22.63 -7.69 -22.76
CA ARG A 90 23.42 -7.04 -23.80
C ARG A 90 22.50 -6.79 -25.01
N PRO A 91 22.15 -5.54 -25.34
CA PRO A 91 22.52 -4.28 -24.65
C PRO A 91 21.89 -4.16 -23.24
N PRO A 92 22.48 -3.36 -22.34
CA PRO A 92 21.93 -3.15 -21.00
C PRO A 92 20.61 -2.37 -21.06
N PHE A 93 19.68 -2.69 -20.16
CA PHE A 93 18.51 -1.87 -19.88
C PHE A 93 18.95 -0.55 -19.25
N LYS A 94 18.52 0.55 -19.88
CA LYS A 94 18.70 1.90 -19.34
C LYS A 94 17.77 2.11 -18.14
N ILE A 95 18.21 2.94 -17.20
CA ILE A 95 17.42 3.33 -16.04
C ILE A 95 16.48 4.45 -16.45
N TYR A 96 15.17 4.23 -16.37
CA TYR A 96 14.21 5.31 -16.54
C TYR A 96 14.26 6.25 -15.33
N ILE A 97 14.39 7.55 -15.57
CA ILE A 97 14.34 8.58 -14.52
C ILE A 97 13.55 9.79 -15.00
N SER A 98 12.64 10.28 -14.17
CA SER A 98 11.88 11.49 -14.45
C SER A 98 12.69 12.76 -14.15
N LEU A 99 12.26 13.89 -14.70
CA LEU A 99 12.90 15.18 -14.43
C LEU A 99 12.84 15.57 -12.94
N GLY A 100 11.76 15.21 -12.24
CA GLY A 100 11.61 15.47 -10.79
C GLY A 100 12.60 14.64 -9.95
N GLU A 101 12.76 13.37 -10.31
CA GLU A 101 13.72 12.47 -9.68
C GLU A 101 15.17 12.92 -9.94
N LEU A 102 15.46 13.41 -11.15
CA LEU A 102 16.77 13.96 -11.49
C LEU A 102 17.12 15.20 -10.65
N LYS A 103 16.15 16.08 -10.37
CA LYS A 103 16.35 17.23 -9.47
C LYS A 103 16.71 16.78 -8.06
N ARG A 104 16.05 15.75 -7.55
CA ARG A 104 16.34 15.18 -6.22
C ARG A 104 17.69 14.46 -6.18
N LEU A 105 18.06 13.72 -7.23
CA LEU A 105 19.41 13.15 -7.39
C LEU A 105 20.47 14.26 -7.34
N ARG A 106 20.24 15.39 -8.01
CA ARG A 106 21.14 16.55 -7.92
C ARG A 106 21.28 17.04 -6.47
N SER A 107 20.20 17.13 -5.71
CA SER A 107 20.25 17.51 -4.29
C SER A 107 21.07 16.52 -3.46
N LEU A 108 20.91 15.21 -3.69
CA LEU A 108 21.72 14.18 -3.01
C LEU A 108 23.22 14.32 -3.33
N VAL A 109 23.57 14.67 -4.56
CA VAL A 109 24.98 14.92 -4.95
C VAL A 109 25.54 16.16 -4.24
N LEU A 110 24.74 17.21 -4.08
CA LEU A 110 25.16 18.42 -3.34
C LEU A 110 25.39 18.10 -1.87
N GLU A 111 24.46 17.40 -1.22
CA GLU A 111 24.61 16.96 0.17
C GLU A 111 25.81 16.02 0.37
N ALA A 112 26.06 15.10 -0.57
CA ALA A 112 27.25 14.26 -0.54
C ALA A 112 28.55 15.06 -0.67
N LYS A 113 28.54 16.14 -1.46
CA LYS A 113 29.68 17.05 -1.56
C LYS A 113 29.92 17.80 -0.24
N GLU A 114 28.87 18.26 0.42
CA GLU A 114 28.94 18.90 1.75
C GLU A 114 29.50 17.95 2.81
N ASN A 115 29.13 16.67 2.73
CA ASN A 115 29.64 15.60 3.60
C ASN A 115 31.00 15.01 3.14
N ASN A 116 31.69 15.65 2.18
CA ASN A 116 33.00 15.24 1.66
C ASN A 116 33.06 13.84 0.98
N ILE A 117 31.91 13.30 0.55
CA ILE A 117 31.83 12.01 -0.15
C ILE A 117 31.98 12.22 -1.65
N ARG A 118 33.23 12.29 -2.12
CA ARG A 118 33.56 12.54 -3.53
C ARG A 118 33.13 11.44 -4.50
N VAL A 119 32.99 10.20 -4.00
CA VAL A 119 32.64 9.02 -4.80
C VAL A 119 31.27 9.19 -5.47
N VAL A 120 30.30 9.78 -4.77
CA VAL A 120 28.93 10.01 -5.29
C VAL A 120 28.95 10.88 -6.55
N LEU A 121 29.69 12.00 -6.52
CA LEU A 121 29.82 12.88 -7.67
C LEU A 121 30.49 12.19 -8.86
N ALA A 122 31.57 11.44 -8.61
CA ALA A 122 32.27 10.70 -9.66
C ALA A 122 31.38 9.61 -10.28
N LEU A 123 30.62 8.91 -9.44
CA LEU A 123 29.68 7.87 -9.83
C LEU A 123 28.57 8.41 -10.74
N VAL A 124 27.88 9.47 -10.31
CA VAL A 124 26.79 10.07 -11.08
C VAL A 124 27.30 10.64 -12.41
N ARG A 125 28.48 11.26 -12.42
CA ARG A 125 29.13 11.72 -13.66
C ARG A 125 29.42 10.56 -14.62
N LYS A 126 29.92 9.43 -14.09
CA LYS A 126 30.16 8.21 -14.88
C LYS A 126 28.85 7.71 -15.51
N MET A 127 27.80 7.54 -14.71
CA MET A 127 26.51 7.05 -15.20
C MET A 127 25.89 7.98 -16.27
N LEU A 128 26.06 9.30 -16.12
CA LEU A 128 25.62 10.26 -17.14
C LEU A 128 26.44 10.15 -18.43
N GLY A 129 27.78 10.04 -18.32
CA GLY A 129 28.68 9.90 -19.47
C GLY A 129 28.49 8.60 -20.25
N GLU A 130 28.10 7.51 -19.58
CA GLU A 130 27.82 6.22 -20.19
C GLU A 130 26.37 6.08 -20.71
N HIS A 131 25.58 7.16 -20.70
CA HIS A 131 24.18 7.18 -21.14
C HIS A 131 23.30 6.11 -20.48
N VAL A 132 23.57 5.86 -19.19
CA VAL A 132 22.86 4.87 -18.36
C VAL A 132 21.39 5.24 -18.18
N PHE A 133 21.09 6.53 -18.13
CA PHE A 133 19.75 7.04 -17.89
C PHE A 133 18.96 7.27 -19.19
N LEU A 134 17.69 6.89 -19.15
CA LEU A 134 16.66 7.30 -20.09
C LEU A 134 15.78 8.34 -19.39
N PHE A 135 15.89 9.60 -19.84
CA PHE A 135 15.11 10.69 -19.27
C PHE A 135 13.69 10.69 -19.82
N GLY A 136 12.70 10.71 -18.94
CA GLY A 136 11.30 10.79 -19.32
C GLY A 136 10.56 11.93 -18.62
N SER A 137 9.49 12.41 -19.24
CA SER A 137 8.51 13.28 -18.61
C SER A 137 7.32 12.44 -18.16
N VAL A 138 7.42 11.82 -16.99
CA VAL A 138 6.21 11.46 -16.24
C VAL A 138 6.21 12.39 -15.04
N GLU A 139 5.44 13.47 -15.17
CA GLU A 139 5.03 14.26 -14.02
C GLU A 139 4.05 13.39 -13.23
N ILE A 140 4.57 12.60 -12.29
CA ILE A 140 3.72 12.14 -11.19
C ILE A 140 3.51 13.37 -10.32
N ASN A 141 2.55 14.21 -10.69
CA ASN A 141 1.98 15.16 -9.75
C ASN A 141 1.35 14.30 -8.64
N ASP A 142 1.58 14.60 -7.36
CA ASP A 142 1.00 13.87 -6.23
C ASP A 142 -0.54 13.75 -6.36
N ASN A 143 -1.16 14.74 -7.02
CA ASN A 143 -2.58 14.72 -7.37
C ASN A 143 -2.98 13.56 -8.31
N SER A 144 -2.10 13.15 -9.23
CA SER A 144 -2.38 12.04 -10.16
C SER A 144 -2.36 10.67 -9.47
N VAL A 145 -1.63 10.55 -8.35
CA VAL A 145 -1.58 9.32 -7.55
C VAL A 145 -2.86 9.21 -6.73
N THR A 146 -3.29 10.30 -6.08
CA THR A 146 -4.53 10.32 -5.30
C THR A 146 -5.76 10.12 -6.19
N GLU A 147 -5.78 10.70 -7.39
CA GLU A 147 -6.81 10.46 -8.40
C GLU A 147 -6.88 8.98 -8.81
N ARG A 148 -5.74 8.34 -9.14
CA ARG A 148 -5.74 6.91 -9.48
C ARG A 148 -6.10 6.00 -8.31
N VAL A 149 -5.69 6.34 -7.08
CA VAL A 149 -6.11 5.60 -5.88
C VAL A 149 -7.62 5.72 -5.68
N ASN A 150 -8.19 6.90 -5.88
CA ASN A 150 -9.64 7.12 -5.83
C ASN A 150 -10.38 6.35 -6.92
N GLU A 151 -9.87 6.32 -8.15
CA GLU A 151 -10.45 5.51 -9.24
C GLU A 151 -10.47 4.01 -8.90
N ILE A 152 -9.36 3.48 -8.37
CA ILE A 152 -9.27 2.08 -7.93
C ILE A 152 -10.25 1.80 -6.79
N MET A 153 -10.32 2.70 -5.80
CA MET A 153 -11.24 2.59 -4.67
C MET A 153 -12.71 2.61 -5.16
N ASN A 154 -13.05 3.49 -6.09
CA ASN A 154 -14.38 3.55 -6.70
C ASN A 154 -14.73 2.27 -7.46
N LEU A 155 -13.78 1.71 -8.20
CA LEU A 155 -13.96 0.43 -8.90
C LEU A 155 -14.20 -0.72 -7.93
N GLN A 156 -13.46 -0.79 -6.81
CA GLN A 156 -13.69 -1.82 -5.80
C GLN A 156 -15.04 -1.66 -5.11
N SER A 157 -15.41 -0.43 -4.73
CA SER A 157 -16.73 -0.13 -4.17
C SER A 157 -17.87 -0.51 -5.12
N ALA A 158 -17.73 -0.22 -6.42
CA ALA A 158 -18.71 -0.61 -7.43
C ALA A 158 -18.83 -2.14 -7.57
N ARG A 159 -17.70 -2.86 -7.58
CA ARG A 159 -17.69 -4.33 -7.63
C ARG A 159 -18.33 -4.94 -6.39
N MET A 160 -18.05 -4.39 -5.21
CA MET A 160 -18.64 -4.83 -3.94
C MET A 160 -20.16 -4.61 -3.94
N ARG A 161 -20.64 -3.47 -4.45
CA ARG A 161 -22.07 -3.19 -4.60
C ARG A 161 -22.75 -4.21 -5.52
N VAL A 162 -22.16 -4.49 -6.68
CA VAL A 162 -22.69 -5.49 -7.62
C VAL A 162 -22.69 -6.91 -7.00
N ALA A 163 -21.67 -7.27 -6.23
CA ALA A 163 -21.63 -8.54 -5.52
C ALA A 163 -22.75 -8.62 -4.46
N TYR A 164 -22.96 -7.53 -3.71
CA TYR A 164 -24.01 -7.42 -2.70
C TYR A 164 -25.42 -7.54 -3.33
N GLU A 165 -25.69 -6.81 -4.41
CA GLU A 165 -26.94 -6.89 -5.17
C GLU A 165 -27.19 -8.32 -5.68
N LYS A 166 -26.16 -9.01 -6.19
CA LYS A 166 -26.29 -10.40 -6.66
C LYS A 166 -26.51 -11.42 -5.55
N LEU A 167 -25.94 -11.19 -4.36
CA LEU A 167 -26.14 -12.03 -3.18
C LEU A 167 -27.57 -11.90 -2.65
N LEU A 168 -28.09 -10.68 -2.61
CA LEU A 168 -29.45 -10.41 -2.14
C LEU A 168 -30.51 -10.87 -3.14
N ALA A 169 -30.29 -10.69 -4.45
CA ALA A 169 -31.24 -11.09 -5.49
C ALA A 169 -31.53 -12.61 -5.56
N ASN A 170 -30.69 -13.45 -4.94
CA ASN A 170 -30.78 -14.91 -5.03
C ASN A 170 -31.05 -15.61 -3.69
N THR A 171 -31.41 -14.88 -2.63
CA THR A 171 -31.61 -15.49 -1.31
C THR A 171 -32.90 -15.05 -0.62
N PRO A 172 -33.58 -15.94 0.15
CA PRO A 172 -34.68 -15.57 1.03
C PRO A 172 -34.29 -14.53 2.11
N ILE A 173 -32.99 -14.26 2.26
CA ILE A 173 -32.38 -13.33 3.22
C ILE A 173 -32.85 -11.90 3.00
N GLU A 174 -33.17 -11.50 1.76
CA GLU A 174 -33.72 -10.16 1.51
C GLU A 174 -35.04 -9.93 2.27
N ARG A 175 -35.88 -10.97 2.42
CA ARG A 175 -37.12 -10.90 3.21
C ARG A 175 -36.86 -10.71 4.71
N PHE A 176 -35.78 -11.30 5.24
CA PHE A 176 -35.40 -11.16 6.64
C PHE A 176 -34.75 -9.80 6.94
N LEU A 177 -34.12 -9.17 5.94
CA LEU A 177 -33.54 -7.83 6.07
C LEU A 177 -34.57 -6.71 5.83
N GLN A 178 -35.55 -6.92 4.94
CA GLN A 178 -36.66 -6.00 4.68
C GLN A 178 -37.90 -6.26 5.56
N MET A 179 -37.87 -7.26 6.44
CA MET A 179 -38.92 -7.50 7.44
C MET A 179 -39.07 -6.23 8.29
N ASP A 180 -40.12 -5.47 8.00
CA ASP A 180 -40.57 -4.37 8.85
C ASP A 180 -41.04 -5.00 10.16
N LEU A 181 -40.16 -5.04 11.17
CA LEU A 181 -40.44 -5.58 12.51
C LEU A 181 -41.75 -5.04 13.10
N GLY A 182 -42.21 -3.88 12.62
CA GLY A 182 -43.48 -3.26 12.99
C GLY A 182 -44.75 -4.02 12.56
N MET A 183 -44.68 -4.82 11.49
CA MET A 183 -45.80 -5.58 10.94
C MET A 183 -45.87 -7.00 11.51
N GLU A 184 -44.73 -7.59 11.86
CA GLU A 184 -44.65 -8.98 12.35
C GLU A 184 -44.88 -9.08 13.86
N LEU A 185 -44.47 -8.06 14.61
CA LEU A 185 -44.90 -7.84 15.99
C LEU A 185 -46.13 -6.93 15.92
N ASP A 186 -47.33 -7.46 16.21
CA ASP A 186 -48.55 -6.65 16.36
C ASP A 186 -48.36 -5.64 17.51
N LEU A 187 -47.70 -4.53 17.20
CA LEU A 187 -47.23 -3.54 18.15
C LEU A 187 -48.39 -2.82 18.82
N GLU A 188 -49.53 -2.72 18.13
CA GLU A 188 -50.78 -2.26 18.73
C GLU A 188 -51.33 -3.28 19.72
N GLY A 189 -51.34 -4.57 19.36
CA GLY A 189 -51.69 -5.68 20.25
C GLY A 189 -50.82 -5.72 21.52
N VAL A 190 -49.50 -5.60 21.36
CA VAL A 190 -48.54 -5.58 22.48
C VAL A 190 -48.73 -4.33 23.35
N LYS A 191 -48.95 -3.15 22.77
CA LYS A 191 -49.26 -1.94 23.55
C LYS A 191 -50.57 -2.06 24.32
N LYS A 192 -51.60 -2.66 23.72
CA LYS A 192 -52.88 -2.92 24.36
C LYS A 192 -52.72 -3.89 25.54
N MET A 193 -51.97 -4.97 25.35
CA MET A 193 -51.64 -5.92 26.42
C MET A 193 -50.82 -5.27 27.53
N SER A 194 -49.81 -4.46 27.18
CA SER A 194 -49.00 -3.72 28.15
C SER A 194 -49.84 -2.75 28.99
N LYS A 195 -50.81 -2.07 28.36
CA LYS A 195 -51.71 -1.13 29.07
C LYS A 195 -52.67 -1.89 29.99
N ALA A 196 -53.27 -2.98 29.50
CA ALA A 196 -54.14 -3.84 30.30
C ALA A 196 -53.41 -4.44 31.51
N TYR A 197 -52.16 -4.90 31.32
CA TYR A 197 -51.33 -5.39 32.41
C TYR A 197 -50.99 -4.31 33.42
N SER A 198 -50.64 -3.09 32.98
CA SER A 198 -50.38 -1.96 33.88
C SER A 198 -51.61 -1.65 34.75
N THR A 199 -52.80 -1.61 34.16
CA THR A 199 -54.04 -1.35 34.88
C THR A 199 -54.38 -2.49 35.86
N ALA A 200 -54.23 -3.75 35.44
CA ALA A 200 -54.46 -4.90 36.30
C ALA A 200 -53.46 -4.96 37.47
N LYS A 201 -52.20 -4.59 37.22
CA LYS A 201 -51.15 -4.47 38.25
C LYS A 201 -51.47 -3.36 39.24
N GLU A 202 -51.90 -2.19 38.78
CA GLU A 202 -52.33 -1.09 39.65
C GLU A 202 -53.57 -1.47 40.49
N GLN A 203 -54.53 -2.18 39.91
CA GLN A 203 -55.71 -2.68 40.64
C GLN A 203 -55.35 -3.73 41.69
N ALA A 204 -54.41 -4.63 41.38
CA ALA A 204 -53.91 -5.63 42.32
C ALA A 204 -53.11 -5.00 43.47
N ILE A 205 -52.37 -3.91 43.19
CA ILE A 205 -51.60 -3.17 44.20
C ILE A 205 -52.51 -2.28 45.07
N ASN A 206 -53.57 -1.70 44.50
CA ASN A 206 -54.46 -0.76 45.20
C ASN A 206 -55.71 -1.40 45.83
N GLY A 207 -55.87 -2.73 45.76
CA GLY A 207 -56.73 -3.50 46.66
C GLY A 207 -58.22 -3.14 46.70
N THR A 208 -58.86 -2.87 45.56
CA THR A 208 -60.33 -2.72 45.48
C THR A 208 -60.98 -4.02 45.01
N PHE A 209 -61.06 -5.01 45.91
CA PHE A 209 -62.06 -6.07 45.81
C PHE A 209 -63.43 -5.45 46.11
N TYR A 210 -64.18 -5.05 45.09
CA TYR A 210 -65.61 -4.80 45.25
C TYR A 210 -66.33 -6.13 45.39
N HIS A 211 -66.58 -6.46 46.66
CA HIS A 211 -67.47 -7.51 47.11
C HIS A 211 -68.92 -7.05 46.84
N TYR A 212 -69.62 -7.64 45.87
CA TYR A 212 -71.08 -7.78 45.89
C TYR A 212 -71.41 -9.14 45.25
N SER A 213 -71.61 -10.18 46.06
CA SER A 213 -72.92 -10.59 46.61
C SER A 213 -73.58 -11.63 45.72
N LEU A 214 -73.34 -12.89 46.07
CA LEU A 214 -74.28 -13.98 45.82
C LEU A 214 -75.62 -13.63 46.46
N PHE A 215 -76.66 -13.49 45.65
CA PHE A 215 -78.02 -13.91 45.99
C PHE A 215 -78.65 -14.52 44.76
N LEU A 216 -79.39 -15.61 45.02
CA LEU A 216 -80.25 -16.41 44.16
C LEU A 216 -80.93 -15.68 43.00
#